data_AF-A0AAW2E166-F1
#
_entry.id   AF-A0AAW2E166-F1
#
_cell.length_a   1.000
_cell.length_b   1.000
_cell.length_c   1.000
_cell.angle_alpha   90.00
_cell.angle_beta   90.00
_cell.angle_gamma   90.00
#
_symmetry.space_group_name_H-M   'P 1'
#
loop_
_entity.id
_entity.type
_entity.pdbx_description
1 polymer ?
#
loop_
_entity_poly.entity_id
_entity_poly.type
_entity_poly.pdbx_seq_one_letter_code
_entity_poly.pdbx_strand_id
1 'polypeptide(L)'
;MASSIGERLALFYKVTELFSGTSYTTANLFFPKVCEIKIALNSSFTSPSDMIRGMAFKMLEKFDCYWNVIHGVMAVATILDPRYKIELLEYLFPLIYGDEAENEIQKVRDTCYEIIRDYTSGRMGREGTRGTCVSEDPQVDDSLMDFEKYLSQKKKGGNIKLELEHYLEDDLMPRTLEFYILAWWKSNGPRYPTLQRIARDILAIPVSTIASKSAFSTSGRLLSPHRSKLHAKTIE
;
A
#
# COMPACT_ATOMS: atom_id res chain seq x y z
N MET A 1 20.18 9.25 30.69
CA MET A 1 19.35 8.03 30.50
C MET A 1 18.00 8.37 29.87
N ALA A 2 17.15 9.20 30.51
CA ALA A 2 15.85 9.61 29.95
C ALA A 2 15.94 10.27 28.55
N SER A 3 16.93 11.15 28.32
CA SER A 3 17.16 11.76 26.99
C SER A 3 17.40 10.73 25.89
N SER A 4 18.27 9.74 26.16
CA SER A 4 18.60 8.69 25.17
C SER A 4 17.42 7.79 24.83
N ILE A 5 16.52 7.54 25.79
CA ILE A 5 15.26 6.81 25.54
C ILE A 5 14.30 7.69 24.74
N GLY A 6 14.17 8.97 25.12
CA GLY A 6 13.30 9.93 24.44
C GLY A 6 13.68 10.12 22.96
N GLU A 7 14.97 10.21 22.66
CA GLU A 7 15.49 10.31 21.28
C GLU A 7 15.11 9.09 20.43
N ARG A 8 15.18 7.87 20.99
CA ARG A 8 14.79 6.64 20.29
C ARG A 8 13.28 6.57 20.07
N LEU A 9 12.49 6.98 21.06
CA LEU A 9 11.03 7.02 20.96
C LEU A 9 10.52 8.12 20.03
N ALA A 10 11.31 9.18 19.79
CA ALA A 10 10.93 10.28 18.91
C ALA A 10 10.67 9.81 17.47
N LEU A 11 11.38 8.79 16.98
CA LEU A 11 11.11 8.19 15.68
C LEU A 11 9.72 7.53 15.64
N PHE A 12 9.40 6.72 16.65
CA PHE A 12 8.10 6.06 16.75
C PHE A 12 6.96 7.07 16.83
N TYR A 13 7.16 8.16 17.58
CA TYR A 13 6.20 9.25 17.66
C TYR A 13 5.95 9.87 16.28
N LYS A 14 7.01 10.27 15.56
CA LYS A 14 6.90 10.87 14.22
C LYS A 14 6.19 9.95 13.22
N VAL A 15 6.54 8.66 13.22
CA VAL A 15 5.92 7.67 12.35
C VAL A 15 4.45 7.46 12.71
N THR A 16 4.12 7.40 14.00
CA THR A 16 2.73 7.26 14.47
C THR A 16 1.88 8.47 14.11
N GLU A 17 2.43 9.67 14.24
CA GLU A 17 1.76 10.92 13.85
C GLU A 17 1.48 10.95 12.34
N LEU A 18 2.47 10.58 11.52
CA LEU A 18 2.29 10.42 10.07
C LEU A 18 1.20 9.37 9.74
N PHE A 19 1.15 8.28 10.48
CA PHE A 19 0.16 7.21 10.29
C PHE A 19 -1.24 7.57 10.83
N SER A 20 -1.34 8.64 11.61
CA SER A 20 -2.60 9.14 12.15
C SER A 20 -3.28 10.16 11.22
N GLY A 21 -2.63 10.56 10.13
CA GLY A 21 -3.20 11.43 9.11
C GLY A 21 -4.42 10.80 8.42
N THR A 22 -5.44 11.62 8.14
CA THR A 22 -6.72 11.16 7.58
C THR A 22 -6.96 11.64 6.14
N SER A 23 -6.06 12.45 5.58
CA SER A 23 -6.26 13.20 4.33
C SER A 23 -5.47 12.66 3.12
N TYR A 24 -4.74 11.56 3.27
CA TYR A 24 -3.95 10.96 2.17
C TYR A 24 -3.92 9.43 2.26
N THR A 25 -3.76 8.77 1.11
CA THR A 25 -3.52 7.33 1.03
C THR A 25 -2.20 7.01 1.70
N THR A 26 -2.21 6.10 2.66
CA THR A 26 -1.03 5.84 3.48
C THR A 26 -0.29 4.56 3.10
N ALA A 27 -0.93 3.62 2.38
CA ALA A 27 -0.39 2.27 2.19
C ALA A 27 1.03 2.21 1.62
N ASN A 28 1.29 3.02 0.60
CA ASN A 28 2.60 3.15 -0.03
C ASN A 28 3.63 3.90 0.83
N LEU A 29 3.20 4.70 1.80
CA LEU A 29 4.09 5.48 2.68
C LEU A 29 4.49 4.71 3.95
N PHE A 30 3.75 3.66 4.29
CA PHE A 30 3.95 2.92 5.54
C PHE A 30 5.23 2.10 5.51
N PHE A 31 5.43 1.30 4.46
CA PHE A 31 6.57 0.40 4.35
C PHE A 31 7.93 1.08 4.63
N PRO A 32 8.31 2.18 3.96
CA PRO A 32 9.60 2.82 4.23
C PRO A 32 9.73 3.30 5.68
N LYS A 33 8.63 3.75 6.30
CA LYS A 33 8.62 4.22 7.69
C LYS A 33 8.67 3.11 8.71
N VAL A 34 8.07 1.97 8.41
CA VAL A 34 8.17 0.77 9.25
C VAL A 34 9.58 0.15 9.13
N CYS A 35 10.20 0.17 7.95
CA CYS A 35 11.61 -0.20 7.77
C CYS A 35 12.54 0.74 8.56
N GLU A 36 12.28 2.06 8.54
CA GLU A 36 13.03 3.05 9.33
C GLU A 36 13.02 2.69 10.83
N ILE A 37 11.86 2.27 11.36
CA ILE A 37 11.73 1.77 12.73
C ILE A 37 12.58 0.51 12.96
N LYS A 38 12.52 -0.47 12.05
CA LYS A 38 13.30 -1.72 12.16
C LYS A 38 14.80 -1.44 12.16
N ILE A 39 15.28 -0.55 11.29
CA ILE A 39 16.68 -0.11 11.24
C ILE A 39 17.09 0.56 12.56
N ALA A 40 16.24 1.43 13.11
CA ALA A 40 16.51 2.09 14.39
C ALA A 40 16.53 1.10 15.57
N LEU A 41 15.68 0.07 15.55
CA LEU A 41 15.72 -1.01 16.53
C LEU A 41 16.99 -1.85 16.39
N ASN A 42 17.36 -2.22 15.17
CA ASN A 42 18.59 -2.96 14.87
C ASN A 42 19.84 -2.21 15.36
N SER A 43 19.92 -0.89 15.11
CA SER A 43 21.01 -0.05 15.64
C SER A 43 20.96 0.14 17.16
N SER A 44 19.80 -0.08 17.79
CA SER A 44 19.69 -0.06 19.25
C SER A 44 20.38 -1.26 19.92
N PHE A 45 20.63 -2.35 19.18
CA PHE A 45 21.37 -3.51 19.70
C PHE A 45 22.86 -3.24 19.90
N THR A 46 23.44 -2.33 19.12
CA THR A 46 24.84 -1.92 19.27
C THR A 46 25.04 -0.89 20.38
N SER A 47 23.98 -0.58 21.15
CA SER A 47 24.08 0.36 22.27
C SER A 47 24.98 -0.18 23.38
N PRO A 48 25.85 0.67 23.96
CA PRO A 48 26.65 0.32 25.14
C PRO A 48 25.81 -0.01 26.38
N SER A 49 24.55 0.44 26.44
CA SER A 49 23.68 0.21 27.59
C SER A 49 22.92 -1.11 27.46
N ASP A 50 23.17 -2.04 28.39
CA ASP A 50 22.48 -3.33 28.44
C ASP A 50 20.95 -3.16 28.59
N MET A 51 20.50 -2.14 29.33
CA MET A 51 19.09 -1.82 29.46
C MET A 51 18.47 -1.42 28.10
N ILE A 52 19.15 -0.58 27.33
CA ILE A 52 18.68 -0.17 25.98
C ILE A 52 18.64 -1.38 25.05
N ARG A 53 19.66 -2.23 25.11
CA ARG A 53 19.72 -3.47 24.33
C ARG A 53 18.57 -4.41 24.69
N GLY A 54 18.29 -4.58 25.98
CA GLY A 54 17.17 -5.38 26.49
C GLY A 54 15.80 -4.83 26.10
N MET A 55 15.62 -3.50 26.09
CA MET A 55 14.39 -2.88 25.57
C MET A 55 14.24 -3.08 24.08
N ALA A 56 15.30 -2.84 23.30
CA ALA A 56 15.29 -3.04 21.85
C ALA A 56 14.95 -4.48 21.47
N PHE A 57 15.50 -5.46 22.20
CA PHE A 57 15.17 -6.88 22.04
C PHE A 57 13.66 -7.14 22.19
N LYS A 58 13.07 -6.72 23.31
CA LYS A 58 11.63 -6.92 23.56
C LYS A 58 10.74 -6.19 22.54
N MET A 59 11.16 -5.01 22.11
CA MET A 59 10.44 -4.25 21.06
C MET A 59 10.54 -4.95 19.71
N LEU A 60 11.71 -5.52 19.38
CA LEU A 60 11.94 -6.26 18.15
C LEU A 60 11.10 -7.53 18.09
N GLU A 61 11.06 -8.31 19.18
CA GLU A 61 10.21 -9.51 19.26
C GLU A 61 8.74 -9.17 18.96
N LYS A 62 8.23 -8.07 19.54
CA LYS A 62 6.87 -7.62 19.26
C LYS A 62 6.71 -7.11 17.84
N PHE A 63 7.68 -6.36 17.32
CA PHE A 63 7.67 -5.90 15.95
C PHE A 63 7.58 -7.08 14.97
N ASP A 64 8.39 -8.12 15.14
CA ASP A 64 8.49 -9.25 14.23
C ASP A 64 7.20 -10.08 14.18
N CYS A 65 6.48 -10.21 15.30
CA CYS A 65 5.16 -10.85 15.32
C CYS A 65 4.16 -10.19 14.36
N TYR A 66 4.21 -8.86 14.21
CA TYR A 66 3.34 -8.15 13.28
C TYR A 66 3.94 -8.11 11.88
N TRP A 67 5.21 -7.74 11.78
CA TRP A 67 5.94 -7.57 10.52
C TRP A 67 5.78 -8.79 9.62
N ASN A 68 6.00 -10.00 10.15
CA ASN A 68 5.91 -11.25 9.39
C ASN A 68 4.53 -11.51 8.76
N VAL A 69 3.47 -10.88 9.27
CA VAL A 69 2.11 -11.00 8.73
C VAL A 69 1.83 -9.94 7.67
N ILE A 70 2.30 -8.71 7.86
CA ILE A 70 1.85 -7.55 7.07
C ILE A 70 2.86 -7.05 6.02
N HIS A 71 4.15 -7.39 6.15
CA HIS A 71 5.21 -6.80 5.32
C HIS A 71 5.02 -7.08 3.83
N GLY A 72 4.56 -8.28 3.45
CA GLY A 72 4.33 -8.63 2.04
C GLY A 72 3.34 -7.68 1.35
N VAL A 73 2.19 -7.43 1.97
CA VAL A 73 1.17 -6.52 1.40
C VAL A 73 1.67 -5.07 1.35
N MET A 74 2.41 -4.63 2.38
CA MET A 74 3.02 -3.30 2.40
C MET A 74 4.10 -3.15 1.31
N ALA A 75 4.88 -4.19 1.07
CA ALA A 75 5.88 -4.24 0.02
C ALA A 75 5.25 -4.18 -1.38
N VAL A 76 4.15 -4.93 -1.61
CA VAL A 76 3.36 -4.83 -2.85
C VAL A 76 2.80 -3.43 -3.05
N ALA A 77 2.23 -2.81 -2.01
CA ALA A 77 1.74 -1.43 -2.09
C ALA A 77 2.86 -0.43 -2.43
N THR A 78 4.08 -0.69 -1.99
CA THR A 78 5.27 0.11 -2.29
C THR A 78 5.72 -0.06 -3.73
N ILE A 79 5.72 -1.30 -4.23
CA ILE A 79 6.03 -1.59 -5.63
C ILE A 79 5.05 -0.85 -6.55
N LEU A 80 3.76 -0.81 -6.19
CA LEU A 80 2.73 -0.09 -6.95
C LEU A 80 2.85 1.45 -6.84
N ASP A 81 3.80 1.99 -6.09
CA ASP A 81 4.14 3.42 -6.14
C ASP A 81 5.21 3.66 -7.19
N PRO A 82 4.90 4.42 -8.27
CA PRO A 82 5.84 4.65 -9.36
C PRO A 82 7.06 5.49 -8.95
N ARG A 83 7.06 6.09 -7.75
CA ARG A 83 8.22 6.81 -7.18
C ARG A 83 9.21 5.88 -6.48
N TYR A 84 8.82 4.63 -6.21
CA TYR A 84 9.59 3.68 -5.41
C TYR A 84 9.86 2.37 -6.13
N LYS A 85 8.79 1.73 -6.64
CA LYS A 85 8.86 0.43 -7.33
C LYS A 85 9.69 -0.58 -6.53
N ILE A 86 10.47 -1.44 -7.20
CA ILE A 86 11.25 -2.49 -6.55
C ILE A 86 12.56 -1.97 -5.97
N GLU A 87 13.04 -0.86 -6.50
CA GLU A 87 14.29 -0.20 -6.15
C GLU A 87 14.31 0.22 -4.67
N LEU A 88 13.14 0.59 -4.12
CA LEU A 88 13.05 0.88 -2.69
C LEU A 88 13.23 -0.38 -1.81
N LEU A 89 12.78 -1.54 -2.27
CA LEU A 89 13.01 -2.81 -1.56
C LEU A 89 14.47 -3.23 -1.69
N GLU A 90 15.05 -3.13 -2.89
CA GLU A 90 16.47 -3.39 -3.14
C GLU A 90 17.39 -2.51 -2.28
N TYR A 91 16.95 -1.28 -1.96
CA TYR A 91 17.64 -0.41 -1.02
C TYR A 91 17.41 -0.79 0.46
N LEU A 92 16.16 -1.05 0.87
CA LEU A 92 15.80 -1.21 2.29
C LEU A 92 16.04 -2.62 2.83
N PHE A 93 15.79 -3.67 2.05
CA PHE A 93 15.87 -5.06 2.52
C PHE A 93 17.29 -5.46 2.94
N PRO A 94 18.37 -5.07 2.24
CA PRO A 94 19.73 -5.31 2.74
C PRO A 94 19.99 -4.69 4.12
N LEU A 95 19.37 -3.55 4.44
CA LEU A 95 19.54 -2.87 5.73
C LEU A 95 18.82 -3.58 6.89
N ILE A 96 17.76 -4.33 6.61
CA ILE A 96 16.93 -4.99 7.64
C ILE A 96 17.11 -6.51 7.71
N TYR A 97 17.46 -7.15 6.60
CA TYR A 97 17.61 -8.61 6.46
C TYR A 97 19.05 -9.05 6.19
N GLY A 98 19.95 -8.14 5.78
CA GLY A 98 21.32 -8.50 5.41
C GLY A 98 21.34 -9.45 4.21
N ASP A 99 22.02 -10.59 4.36
CA ASP A 99 22.22 -11.57 3.28
C ASP A 99 20.91 -12.22 2.80
N GLU A 100 19.86 -12.21 3.61
CA GLU A 100 18.53 -12.75 3.25
C GLU A 100 17.69 -11.78 2.41
N ALA A 101 18.20 -10.58 2.11
CA ALA A 101 17.44 -9.55 1.41
C ALA A 101 16.91 -10.02 0.05
N GLU A 102 17.74 -10.68 -0.76
CA GLU A 102 17.33 -11.14 -2.10
C GLU A 102 16.21 -12.19 -2.01
N ASN A 103 16.29 -13.09 -1.03
CA ASN A 103 15.25 -14.09 -0.79
C ASN A 103 13.92 -13.43 -0.44
N GLU A 104 13.94 -12.38 0.39
CA GLU A 104 12.73 -11.62 0.75
C GLU A 104 12.18 -10.80 -0.43
N ILE A 105 13.05 -10.19 -1.26
CA ILE A 105 12.63 -9.50 -2.50
C ILE A 105 11.93 -10.49 -3.43
N GLN A 106 12.49 -11.68 -3.60
CA GLN A 106 11.91 -12.70 -4.47
C GLN A 106 10.53 -13.16 -3.97
N LYS A 107 10.34 -13.35 -2.65
CA LYS A 107 9.02 -13.66 -2.07
C LYS A 107 7.98 -12.57 -2.38
N VAL A 108 8.38 -11.30 -2.33
CA VAL A 108 7.49 -10.19 -2.71
C VAL A 108 7.17 -10.21 -4.20
N ARG A 109 8.17 -10.44 -5.07
CA ARG A 109 7.95 -10.61 -6.52
C ARG A 109 6.96 -11.74 -6.82
N ASP A 110 7.15 -12.88 -6.18
CA ASP A 110 6.25 -14.03 -6.31
C ASP A 110 4.83 -13.65 -5.89
N THR A 111 4.68 -12.94 -4.77
CA THR A 111 3.39 -12.42 -4.30
C THR A 111 2.73 -11.50 -5.33
N CYS A 112 3.49 -10.60 -5.97
CA CYS A 112 2.99 -9.76 -7.05
C CYS A 112 2.44 -10.60 -8.22
N TYR A 113 3.18 -11.62 -8.67
CA TYR A 113 2.72 -12.49 -9.75
C TYR A 113 1.45 -13.28 -9.38
N GLU A 114 1.35 -13.76 -8.14
CA GLU A 114 0.16 -14.46 -7.66
C GLU A 114 -1.08 -13.54 -7.67
N ILE A 115 -0.95 -12.31 -7.16
CA ILE A 115 -2.03 -11.31 -7.18
C ILE A 115 -2.45 -11.01 -8.63
N ILE A 116 -1.48 -10.78 -9.50
CA ILE A 116 -1.75 -10.49 -10.91
C ILE A 116 -2.47 -11.66 -11.59
N ARG A 117 -2.07 -12.91 -11.30
CA ARG A 117 -2.75 -14.11 -11.79
C ARG A 117 -4.21 -14.17 -11.33
N ASP A 118 -4.50 -13.79 -10.08
CA ASP A 118 -5.86 -13.82 -9.55
C ASP A 118 -6.78 -12.76 -10.21
N TYR A 119 -6.24 -11.58 -10.52
CA TYR A 119 -6.98 -10.53 -11.20
C TYR A 119 -7.27 -10.86 -12.68
N THR A 120 -6.36 -11.58 -13.32
CA THR A 120 -6.48 -11.98 -14.73
C THR A 120 -7.30 -13.24 -14.94
N SER A 121 -7.29 -14.17 -13.98
CA SER A 121 -8.13 -15.38 -14.01
C SER A 121 -9.63 -15.09 -13.76
N GLY A 122 -10.01 -13.82 -13.58
CA GLY A 122 -11.39 -13.41 -13.33
C GLY A 122 -11.93 -13.74 -11.93
N ARG A 123 -11.10 -14.32 -11.05
CA ARG A 123 -11.46 -14.67 -9.66
C ARG A 123 -11.77 -13.44 -8.80
N MET A 124 -11.15 -12.31 -9.12
CA MET A 124 -11.32 -11.03 -8.40
C MET A 124 -11.98 -9.93 -9.27
N GLY A 125 -12.58 -10.28 -10.42
CA GLY A 125 -12.84 -9.30 -11.49
C GLY A 125 -14.23 -9.24 -12.11
N ARG A 126 -15.24 -9.90 -11.54
CA ARG A 126 -16.62 -9.74 -12.00
C ARG A 126 -17.43 -8.95 -11.00
N GLU A 127 -17.33 -7.62 -11.10
CA GLU A 127 -18.42 -6.72 -10.74
C GLU A 127 -18.22 -5.34 -11.40
N GLY A 128 -19.23 -4.91 -12.18
CA GLY A 128 -19.54 -3.49 -12.27
C GLY A 128 -19.38 -2.70 -13.59
N THR A 129 -19.71 -3.24 -14.77
CA THR A 129 -20.24 -2.36 -15.85
C THR A 129 -21.39 -3.04 -16.58
N ARG A 130 -22.53 -3.14 -15.91
CA ARG A 130 -23.84 -3.34 -16.55
C ARG A 130 -24.69 -2.10 -16.30
N GLY A 131 -24.13 -0.94 -16.67
CA GLY A 131 -24.89 0.30 -16.82
C GLY A 131 -25.45 0.30 -18.23
N THR A 132 -26.68 -0.18 -18.40
CA THR A 132 -27.45 0.09 -19.61
C THR A 132 -27.91 1.53 -19.56
N CYS A 133 -27.09 2.46 -20.07
CA CYS A 133 -27.59 3.76 -20.51
C CYS A 133 -28.05 3.60 -21.96
N VAL A 134 -29.37 3.52 -22.15
CA VAL A 134 -29.99 3.72 -23.46
C VAL A 134 -29.88 5.21 -23.75
N SER A 135 -28.94 5.57 -24.61
CA SER A 135 -28.90 6.87 -25.28
C SER A 135 -28.96 6.59 -26.77
N GLU A 136 -30.01 7.07 -27.42
CA GLU A 136 -30.26 6.93 -28.85
C GLU A 136 -29.22 7.72 -29.68
N ASP A 137 -28.49 6.98 -30.51
CA ASP A 137 -27.75 7.27 -31.77
C ASP A 137 -26.93 8.60 -31.94
N PRO A 138 -25.73 8.52 -32.55
CA PRO A 138 -25.65 8.43 -34.02
C PRO A 138 -24.70 7.33 -34.52
N GLN A 139 -25.15 6.64 -35.58
CA GLN A 139 -24.51 5.59 -36.36
C GLN A 139 -22.98 5.50 -36.23
N VAL A 140 -22.53 4.64 -35.31
CA VAL A 140 -21.15 4.16 -35.28
C VAL A 140 -21.03 3.09 -36.36
N ASP A 141 -20.16 3.33 -37.33
CA ASP A 141 -19.82 2.42 -38.42
C ASP A 141 -19.53 1.00 -37.89
N ASP A 142 -20.48 0.09 -38.15
CA ASP A 142 -20.45 -1.35 -37.81
C ASP A 142 -19.17 -2.03 -38.31
N SER A 143 -18.52 -1.46 -39.33
CA SER A 143 -17.29 -1.97 -39.93
C SER A 143 -16.06 -1.94 -39.00
N LEU A 144 -16.06 -1.14 -37.93
CA LEU A 144 -14.92 -1.06 -36.98
C LEU A 144 -15.10 -1.92 -35.73
N MET A 145 -16.31 -2.39 -35.43
CA MET A 145 -16.57 -3.29 -34.30
C MET A 145 -15.83 -4.63 -34.45
N ASP A 146 -15.83 -5.19 -35.65
CA ASP A 146 -15.08 -6.41 -35.96
C ASP A 146 -13.57 -6.19 -35.91
N PHE A 147 -13.10 -4.98 -36.25
CA PHE A 147 -11.69 -4.61 -36.10
C PHE A 147 -11.28 -4.43 -34.62
N GLU A 148 -12.13 -3.81 -33.79
CA GLU A 148 -11.93 -3.72 -32.34
C GLU A 148 -11.96 -5.11 -31.67
N LYS A 149 -12.84 -6.00 -32.14
CA LYS A 149 -12.91 -7.40 -31.71
C LYS A 149 -11.66 -8.18 -32.12
N TYR A 150 -11.13 -7.93 -33.32
CA TYR A 150 -9.85 -8.48 -33.78
C TYR A 150 -8.66 -7.97 -32.94
N LEU A 151 -8.59 -6.66 -32.67
CA LEU A 151 -7.54 -6.07 -31.84
C LEU A 151 -7.57 -6.59 -30.39
N SER A 152 -8.76 -6.76 -29.81
CA SER A 152 -8.93 -7.32 -28.47
C SER A 152 -8.61 -8.82 -28.40
N GLN A 153 -8.85 -9.58 -29.48
CA GLN A 153 -8.37 -10.97 -29.60
C GLN A 153 -6.85 -11.06 -29.78
N LYS A 154 -6.24 -10.13 -30.54
CA LYS A 154 -4.80 -10.04 -30.74
C LYS A 154 -4.04 -9.61 -29.48
N LYS A 155 -4.62 -8.72 -28.65
CA LYS A 155 -4.03 -8.26 -27.38
C LYS A 155 -4.14 -9.26 -26.22
N LYS A 156 -4.98 -10.31 -26.31
CA LYS A 156 -5.07 -11.35 -25.28
C LYS A 156 -3.77 -12.17 -25.09
N GLY A 157 -2.78 -11.98 -25.97
CA GLY A 157 -1.45 -12.58 -25.87
C GLY A 157 -0.36 -11.69 -25.26
N GLY A 158 -0.71 -10.51 -24.70
CA GLY A 158 0.23 -9.76 -23.88
C GLY A 158 0.48 -10.54 -22.60
N ASN A 159 1.60 -11.26 -22.52
CA ASN A 159 1.97 -12.04 -21.35
C ASN A 159 1.90 -11.12 -20.13
N ILE A 160 0.95 -11.38 -19.24
CA ILE A 160 0.60 -10.53 -18.10
C ILE A 160 1.81 -10.28 -17.17
N LYS A 161 2.78 -11.21 -17.17
CA LYS A 161 4.09 -11.01 -16.53
C LYS A 161 4.81 -9.78 -17.09
N LEU A 162 4.73 -9.55 -18.40
CA LEU A 162 5.28 -8.38 -19.08
C LEU A 162 4.66 -7.06 -18.60
N GLU A 163 3.42 -7.04 -18.12
CA GLU A 163 2.83 -5.79 -17.61
C GLU A 163 3.57 -5.31 -16.36
N LEU A 164 3.86 -6.23 -15.43
CA LEU A 164 4.67 -5.92 -14.25
C LEU A 164 6.10 -5.58 -14.62
N GLU A 165 6.76 -6.39 -15.46
CA GLU A 165 8.14 -6.10 -15.88
C GLU A 165 8.23 -4.73 -16.58
N HIS A 166 7.33 -4.43 -17.51
CA HIS A 166 7.30 -3.14 -18.22
C HIS A 166 6.99 -1.96 -17.29
N TYR A 167 6.28 -2.19 -16.20
CA TYR A 167 6.08 -1.17 -15.18
C TYR A 167 7.35 -0.99 -14.33
N LEU A 168 8.05 -2.07 -13.99
CA LEU A 168 9.30 -2.01 -13.23
C LEU A 168 10.46 -1.41 -14.04
N GLU A 169 10.50 -1.63 -15.35
CA GLU A 169 11.52 -1.08 -16.25
C GLU A 169 11.36 0.42 -16.52
N ASP A 170 10.16 0.97 -16.33
CA ASP A 170 9.92 2.41 -16.51
C ASP A 170 10.74 3.25 -15.52
N ASP A 171 11.06 4.48 -15.90
CA ASP A 171 11.74 5.40 -14.98
C ASP A 171 10.90 5.69 -13.72
N LEU A 172 11.60 5.93 -12.61
CA LEU A 172 10.98 6.34 -11.35
C LEU A 172 10.39 7.75 -11.46
N MET A 173 9.19 7.93 -10.90
CA MET A 173 8.58 9.24 -10.80
C MET A 173 9.31 10.12 -9.76
N PRO A 174 9.47 11.43 -10.01
CA PRO A 174 10.03 12.35 -9.03
C PRO A 174 9.25 12.34 -7.70
N ARG A 175 9.98 12.42 -6.59
CA ARG A 175 9.41 12.49 -5.23
C ARG A 175 8.94 13.91 -4.92
N THR A 176 7.85 14.36 -5.55
CA THR A 176 7.21 15.66 -5.25
C THR A 176 6.24 15.55 -4.06
N LEU A 177 6.01 16.67 -3.38
CA LEU A 177 5.10 16.76 -2.23
C LEU A 177 3.62 16.57 -2.63
N GLU A 178 3.24 17.00 -3.83
CA GLU A 178 1.88 16.91 -4.36
C GLU A 178 1.73 15.76 -5.38
N PHE A 179 1.96 14.52 -4.94
CA PHE A 179 1.80 13.35 -5.79
C PHE A 179 0.56 12.53 -5.41
N TYR A 180 -0.46 12.58 -6.27
CA TYR A 180 -1.68 11.79 -6.13
C TYR A 180 -1.54 10.44 -6.86
N ILE A 181 -1.07 9.43 -6.14
CA ILE A 181 -0.79 8.09 -6.67
C ILE A 181 -2.01 7.45 -7.38
N LEU A 182 -3.22 7.60 -6.83
CA LEU A 182 -4.44 7.06 -7.47
C LEU A 182 -4.79 7.80 -8.77
N ALA A 183 -4.52 9.11 -8.85
CA ALA A 183 -4.72 9.87 -10.08
C ALA A 183 -3.67 9.49 -11.15
N TRP A 184 -2.45 9.17 -10.73
CA TRP A 184 -1.42 8.63 -11.62
C TRP A 184 -1.84 7.28 -12.21
N TRP A 185 -2.33 6.35 -11.38
CA TRP A 185 -2.87 5.07 -11.85
C TRP A 185 -4.12 5.24 -12.72
N LYS A 186 -4.97 6.22 -12.43
CA LYS A 186 -6.11 6.56 -13.30
C LYS A 186 -5.66 6.98 -14.70
N SER A 187 -4.60 7.79 -14.79
CA SER A 187 -4.08 8.34 -16.04
C SER A 187 -3.25 7.32 -16.84
N ASN A 188 -2.49 6.46 -16.14
CA ASN A 188 -1.62 5.44 -16.76
C ASN A 188 -2.30 4.07 -16.92
N GLY A 189 -3.55 3.93 -16.46
CA GLY A 189 -4.31 2.68 -16.55
C GLY A 189 -4.42 2.04 -17.93
N PRO A 190 -4.59 2.79 -19.03
CA PRO A 190 -4.60 2.21 -20.37
C PRO A 190 -3.30 1.48 -20.75
N ARG A 191 -2.16 1.87 -20.15
CA ARG A 191 -0.86 1.20 -20.32
C ARG A 191 -0.71 -0.02 -19.41
N TYR A 192 -1.32 0.04 -18.23
CA TYR A 192 -1.24 -0.98 -17.18
C TYR A 192 -2.63 -1.36 -16.63
N PRO A 193 -3.46 -2.05 -17.43
CA PRO A 193 -4.87 -2.29 -17.10
C PRO A 193 -5.07 -3.24 -15.90
N THR A 194 -4.18 -4.23 -15.71
CA THR A 194 -4.27 -5.15 -14.57
C THR A 194 -3.73 -4.49 -13.32
N LEU A 195 -2.55 -3.85 -13.41
CA LEU A 195 -1.93 -3.19 -12.27
C LEU A 195 -2.76 -2.00 -11.79
N GLN A 196 -3.44 -1.25 -12.66
CA GLN A 196 -4.36 -0.19 -12.23
C GLN A 196 -5.47 -0.72 -11.32
N ARG A 197 -6.05 -1.88 -11.66
CA ARG A 197 -7.11 -2.49 -10.83
C ARG A 197 -6.57 -2.92 -9.48
N ILE A 198 -5.39 -3.56 -9.47
CA ILE A 198 -4.71 -3.96 -8.24
C ILE A 198 -4.35 -2.72 -7.39
N ALA A 199 -3.79 -1.69 -8.01
CA ALA A 199 -3.39 -0.45 -7.34
C ALA A 199 -4.58 0.27 -6.72
N ARG A 200 -5.72 0.33 -7.42
CA ARG A 200 -6.96 0.88 -6.85
C ARG A 200 -7.39 0.12 -5.59
N ASP A 201 -7.34 -1.21 -5.62
CA ASP A 201 -7.86 -2.04 -4.54
C ASP A 201 -6.88 -2.12 -3.36
N ILE A 202 -5.55 -2.12 -3.60
CA ILE A 202 -4.51 -2.18 -2.55
C ILE A 202 -4.21 -0.80 -1.96
N LEU A 203 -4.02 0.24 -2.78
CA LEU A 203 -3.62 1.57 -2.29
C LEU A 203 -4.76 2.33 -1.60
N ALA A 204 -6.01 1.94 -1.85
CA ALA A 204 -7.17 2.49 -1.16
C ALA A 204 -7.36 1.94 0.26
N ILE A 205 -6.62 0.90 0.66
CA ILE A 205 -6.74 0.31 2.00
C ILE A 205 -6.24 1.33 3.04
N PRO A 206 -7.10 1.77 3.98
CA PRO A 206 -6.64 2.61 5.08
C PRO A 206 -5.77 1.76 6.02
N VAL A 207 -4.50 2.15 6.18
CA VAL A 207 -3.57 1.36 7.01
C VAL A 207 -3.75 1.63 8.51
N SER A 208 -4.40 2.73 8.86
CA SER A 208 -4.63 3.11 10.25
C SER A 208 -6.12 3.21 10.58
N THR A 209 -6.52 2.55 11.67
CA THR A 209 -7.83 2.75 12.30
C THR A 209 -7.86 3.97 13.23
N ILE A 210 -6.76 4.73 13.33
CA ILE A 210 -6.69 5.89 14.24
C ILE A 210 -7.68 6.98 13.80
N ALA A 211 -7.91 7.15 12.50
CA ALA A 211 -8.92 8.07 11.96
C ALA A 211 -10.32 7.76 12.51
N SER A 212 -10.74 6.49 12.40
CA SER A 212 -12.04 6.05 12.91
C SER A 212 -12.08 6.10 14.43
N LYS A 213 -11.02 5.68 15.14
CA LYS A 213 -10.94 5.79 16.61
C LYS A 213 -10.97 7.24 17.10
N SER A 214 -10.39 8.19 16.38
CA SER A 214 -10.46 9.62 16.70
C SER A 214 -11.87 10.16 16.51
N ALA A 215 -12.54 9.79 15.42
CA ALA A 215 -13.95 10.10 15.20
C ALA A 215 -14.85 9.52 16.31
N PHE A 216 -14.63 8.26 16.70
CA PHE A 216 -15.35 7.61 17.81
C PHE A 216 -14.99 8.18 19.19
N SER A 217 -13.74 8.61 19.43
CA SER A 217 -13.34 9.27 20.68
C SER A 217 -13.98 10.66 20.81
N THR A 218 -14.04 11.40 19.71
CA THR A 218 -14.73 12.69 19.66
C THR A 218 -16.23 12.52 19.84
N SER A 219 -16.82 11.53 19.17
CA SER A 219 -18.23 11.15 19.34
C SER A 219 -18.52 10.68 20.77
N GLY A 220 -17.65 9.89 21.40
CA GLY A 220 -17.79 9.46 22.80
C GLY A 220 -17.75 10.60 23.81
N ARG A 221 -17.06 11.72 23.51
CA ARG A 221 -17.11 12.95 24.31
C ARG A 221 -18.42 13.72 24.13
N LEU A 222 -19.00 13.68 22.94
CA LEU A 222 -20.32 14.27 22.64
C LEU A 222 -21.48 13.41 23.19
N LEU A 223 -21.29 12.09 23.21
CA LEU A 223 -22.23 11.07 23.70
C LEU A 223 -21.92 10.64 25.14
N SER A 224 -21.60 11.61 26.00
CA SER A 224 -21.35 11.36 27.42
C SER A 224 -22.51 10.60 28.08
N PRO A 225 -22.26 9.70 29.06
CA PRO A 225 -23.31 9.00 29.80
C PRO A 225 -24.33 9.93 30.48
N HIS A 226 -23.96 11.19 30.71
CA HIS A 226 -24.75 12.13 31.51
C HIS A 226 -25.56 13.15 30.70
N ARG A 227 -25.40 13.26 29.37
CA ARG A 227 -26.29 14.07 28.52
C ARG A 227 -26.11 13.67 27.05
N SER A 228 -27.22 13.32 26.41
CA SER A 228 -27.36 13.00 24.96
C SER A 228 -27.11 11.53 24.57
N LYS A 229 -28.05 10.63 24.93
CA LYS A 229 -28.19 9.36 24.23
C LYS A 229 -28.93 9.60 22.91
N LEU A 230 -28.21 9.68 21.80
CA LEU A 230 -28.81 9.45 20.48
C LEU A 230 -29.16 7.96 20.36
N HIS A 231 -30.31 7.66 19.78
CA HIS A 231 -30.75 6.29 19.57
C HIS A 231 -29.82 5.58 18.58
N ALA A 232 -29.62 4.26 18.71
CA ALA A 232 -28.69 3.51 17.84
C ALA A 232 -28.98 3.67 16.34
N LYS A 233 -30.25 3.87 15.96
CA LYS A 233 -30.68 4.18 14.59
C LYS A 233 -30.24 5.56 14.06
N THR A 234 -29.75 6.44 14.92
CA THR A 234 -29.35 7.82 14.57
C THR A 234 -27.83 7.95 14.45
N ILE A 235 -27.08 6.90 14.79
CA ILE A 235 -25.61 6.85 14.69
C ILE A 235 -25.29 5.83 13.59
N GLU A 236 -25.31 6.28 12.33
CA GLU A 236 -24.77 5.57 11.15
C GLU A 236 -23.70 6.44 10.48
#